data_AF-A0A419EEY8-F1
#
_entry.id   AF-A0A419EEY8-F1
#
_cell.length_a   1.000
_cell.length_b   1.000
_cell.length_c   1.000
_cell.angle_alpha   90.00
_cell.angle_beta   90.00
_cell.angle_gamma   90.00
#
_symmetry.space_group_name_H-M   'P 1'
#
loop_
_entity.id
_entity.type
_entity.pdbx_description
1 polymer ?
#
loop_
_entity_poly.entity_id
_entity_poly.type
_entity_poly.pdbx_seq_one_letter_code
_entity_poly.pdbx_strand_id
1 'polypeptide(L)'
;MNSHLRVILFVLCAVASVLLLAPLPNSDRNGAYNTISRLMWCKTESACLHEIGHRLDQEAGWVSHQKEFGEAAKTYMLVEFAGGHPSELAKRIINLPGAFTWDGYFGDRPAEIYATAFEYSGGHRDAMPEIFQEFYDWDRAETLVQKMRGEK
;
A
#
# COMPACT_ATOMS: atom_id res chain seq x y z
N MET A 1 -23.27 -23.26 -33.07
CA MET A 1 -22.37 -22.12 -32.77
C MET A 1 -21.02 -22.41 -33.40
N ASN A 2 -20.52 -21.51 -34.25
CA ASN A 2 -19.35 -21.74 -35.10
C ASN A 2 -18.06 -21.87 -34.25
N SER A 3 -17.18 -22.81 -34.58
CA SER A 3 -15.93 -23.08 -33.84
C SER A 3 -15.04 -21.84 -33.74
N HIS A 4 -14.99 -21.03 -34.79
CA HIS A 4 -14.27 -19.75 -34.81
C HIS A 4 -14.80 -18.73 -33.79
N LEU A 5 -16.11 -18.67 -33.58
CA LEU A 5 -16.71 -17.73 -32.62
C LEU A 5 -16.34 -18.09 -31.17
N ARG A 6 -16.21 -19.39 -30.86
CA ARG A 6 -15.76 -19.86 -29.54
C ARG A 6 -14.32 -19.49 -29.26
N VAL A 7 -13.44 -19.63 -30.26
CA VAL A 7 -12.02 -19.27 -30.13
C VAL A 7 -11.86 -17.76 -29.92
N ILE A 8 -12.56 -16.95 -30.71
CA ILE A 8 -12.52 -15.49 -30.58
C ILE A 8 -13.01 -15.05 -29.20
N LEU A 9 -14.14 -15.61 -28.73
CA LEU A 9 -14.66 -15.27 -27.40
C LEU A 9 -13.69 -15.66 -26.29
N PHE A 10 -13.06 -16.84 -26.39
CA PHE A 10 -12.08 -17.30 -25.41
C PHE A 10 -10.85 -16.38 -25.35
N VAL A 11 -10.32 -15.97 -26.51
CA VAL A 11 -9.19 -15.03 -26.59
C VAL A 11 -9.57 -13.66 -26.02
N LEU A 12 -10.75 -13.15 -26.34
CA LEU A 12 -11.24 -11.88 -25.79
C LEU A 12 -11.40 -11.94 -24.27
N CYS A 13 -11.98 -13.02 -23.73
CA CYS A 13 -12.07 -13.23 -22.29
C CYS A 13 -10.69 -13.32 -21.65
N ALA A 14 -9.75 -14.07 -22.23
CA ALA A 14 -8.40 -14.19 -21.69
C ALA A 14 -7.66 -12.84 -21.66
N VAL A 15 -7.73 -12.08 -22.76
CA VAL A 15 -7.13 -10.73 -22.83
C VAL A 15 -7.79 -9.79 -21.82
N ALA A 16 -9.12 -9.79 -21.73
CA ALA A 16 -9.85 -8.98 -20.75
C ALA A 16 -9.45 -9.34 -19.30
N SER A 17 -9.30 -10.63 -18.99
CA SER A 17 -8.84 -11.08 -17.67
C SER A 17 -7.42 -10.61 -17.35
N VAL A 18 -6.50 -10.68 -18.32
CA VAL A 18 -5.12 -10.16 -18.13
C VAL A 18 -5.13 -8.66 -17.89
N LEU A 19 -5.90 -7.90 -18.68
CA LEU A 19 -6.00 -6.44 -18.53
C LEU A 19 -6.64 -6.00 -17.21
N LEU A 20 -7.57 -6.81 -16.67
CA LEU A 20 -8.21 -6.53 -15.38
C LEU A 20 -7.31 -6.85 -14.18
N LEU A 21 -6.41 -7.82 -14.32
CA LEU A 21 -5.57 -8.31 -13.22
C LEU A 21 -4.18 -7.64 -13.20
N ALA A 22 -3.68 -7.14 -14.33
CA ALA A 22 -2.39 -6.46 -14.37
C ALA A 22 -2.52 -5.01 -13.86
N PRO A 23 -1.69 -4.57 -12.89
CA PRO A 23 -1.52 -3.15 -12.59
C PRO A 23 -0.79 -2.52 -13.78
N LEU A 24 -1.56 -1.92 -14.70
CA LEU A 24 -1.00 -1.35 -15.91
C LEU A 24 -0.29 -0.02 -15.63
N PRO A 25 0.83 0.25 -16.33
CA PRO A 25 1.48 1.55 -16.28
C PRO A 25 0.48 2.66 -16.64
N ASN A 26 0.40 3.69 -15.79
CA ASN A 26 -0.31 4.92 -16.08
C ASN A 26 0.71 6.08 -16.13
N SER A 27 0.58 7.01 -17.07
CA SER A 27 1.41 8.23 -17.13
C SER A 27 1.26 9.08 -15.86
N ASP A 28 0.07 9.05 -15.27
CA ASP A 28 -0.33 9.96 -14.20
C ASP A 28 -0.07 9.37 -12.80
N ARG A 29 0.49 8.16 -12.73
CA ARG A 29 0.82 7.46 -11.48
C ARG A 29 2.25 6.92 -11.49
N ASN A 30 2.85 6.90 -10.30
CA ASN A 30 4.18 6.35 -10.06
C ASN A 30 4.14 4.92 -9.50
N GLY A 31 2.96 4.45 -9.08
CA GLY A 31 2.73 3.14 -8.50
C GLY A 31 1.26 2.71 -8.66
N ALA A 32 1.03 1.41 -8.66
CA ALA A 32 -0.29 0.80 -8.53
C ALA A 32 -0.19 -0.63 -7.97
N TYR A 33 -0.96 -0.90 -6.93
CA TYR A 33 -1.23 -2.24 -6.42
C TYR A 33 -2.62 -2.71 -6.83
N ASN A 34 -2.72 -3.94 -7.33
CA ASN A 34 -4.01 -4.59 -7.60
C ASN A 34 -4.32 -5.58 -6.48
N THR A 35 -5.31 -5.26 -5.66
CA THR A 35 -5.70 -6.06 -4.49
C THR A 35 -6.30 -7.43 -4.84
N ILE A 36 -6.76 -7.64 -6.08
CA ILE A 36 -7.30 -8.94 -6.51
C ILE A 36 -6.17 -9.86 -6.95
N SER A 37 -5.27 -9.38 -7.81
CA SER A 37 -4.17 -10.17 -8.37
C SER A 37 -2.91 -10.18 -7.51
N ARG A 38 -2.82 -9.28 -6.53
CA ARG A 38 -1.64 -9.02 -5.67
C ARG A 38 -0.40 -8.58 -6.44
N LEU A 39 -0.59 -8.16 -7.69
CA LEU A 39 0.49 -7.65 -8.52
C LEU A 39 0.65 -6.17 -8.24
N MET A 40 1.90 -5.72 -8.30
CA MET A 40 2.27 -4.31 -8.19
C MET A 40 3.08 -3.86 -9.40
N TRP A 41 2.91 -2.60 -9.78
CA TRP A 41 3.78 -1.91 -10.73
C TRP A 41 4.17 -0.55 -10.15
N CYS A 42 5.41 -0.13 -10.37
CA CYS A 42 5.92 1.14 -9.85
C CYS A 42 7.10 1.65 -10.71
N LYS A 43 7.36 2.96 -10.64
CA LYS A 43 8.40 3.67 -11.41
C LYS A 43 9.55 4.19 -10.55
N THR A 44 9.27 4.59 -9.31
CA THR A 44 10.23 5.20 -8.39
C THR A 44 10.37 4.34 -7.16
N GLU A 45 11.53 4.40 -6.48
CA GLU A 45 11.74 3.64 -5.25
C GLU A 45 10.68 3.96 -4.20
N SER A 46 10.36 5.25 -3.99
CA SER A 46 9.27 5.71 -3.11
C SER A 46 7.95 4.99 -3.41
N ALA A 47 7.53 4.99 -4.69
CA ALA A 47 6.28 4.35 -5.08
C ALA A 47 6.35 2.83 -4.93
N CYS A 48 7.48 2.21 -5.24
CA CYS A 48 7.65 0.76 -5.06
C CYS A 48 7.57 0.36 -3.57
N LEU A 49 8.18 1.14 -2.67
CA LEU A 49 8.05 0.93 -1.24
C LEU A 49 6.59 1.07 -0.79
N HIS A 50 5.89 2.09 -1.26
CA HIS A 50 4.46 2.25 -0.99
C HIS A 50 3.65 1.02 -1.42
N GLU A 51 3.83 0.53 -2.65
CA GLU A 51 3.11 -0.67 -3.12
C GLU A 51 3.54 -1.95 -2.37
N ILE A 52 4.79 -2.05 -1.91
CA ILE A 52 5.23 -3.13 -0.99
C ILE A 52 4.46 -3.04 0.32
N GLY A 53 4.22 -1.84 0.85
CA GLY A 53 3.39 -1.63 2.03
C GLY A 53 1.97 -2.18 1.86
N HIS A 54 1.31 -1.88 0.74
CA HIS A 54 0.00 -2.46 0.41
C HIS A 54 0.04 -3.99 0.34
N ARG A 55 1.10 -4.54 -0.26
CA ARG A 55 1.29 -5.99 -0.34
C ARG A 55 1.47 -6.62 1.03
N LEU A 56 2.29 -6.02 1.89
CA LEU A 56 2.54 -6.51 3.25
C LEU A 56 1.24 -6.52 4.06
N ASP A 57 0.49 -5.43 3.99
CA ASP A 57 -0.80 -5.31 4.66
C ASP A 57 -1.78 -6.41 4.20
N GLN A 58 -1.90 -6.61 2.88
CA GLN A 58 -2.76 -7.65 2.34
C GLN A 58 -2.28 -9.07 2.71
N GLU A 59 -0.97 -9.36 2.61
CA GLU A 59 -0.41 -10.67 2.95
C GLU A 59 -0.60 -11.00 4.44
N ALA A 60 -0.63 -9.98 5.31
CA ALA A 60 -0.90 -10.10 6.75
C ALA A 60 -2.41 -10.09 7.11
N GLY A 61 -3.31 -10.03 6.11
CA GLY A 61 -4.75 -10.08 6.34
C GLY A 61 -5.40 -8.73 6.65
N TRP A 62 -4.86 -7.64 6.11
CA TRP A 62 -5.31 -6.26 6.28
C TRP A 62 -5.17 -5.78 7.74
N VAL A 63 -3.94 -5.83 8.25
CA VAL A 63 -3.58 -5.33 9.58
C VAL A 63 -4.01 -3.87 9.75
N SER A 64 -3.91 -3.08 8.69
CA SER A 64 -4.34 -1.68 8.72
C SER A 64 -5.83 -1.50 9.05
N HIS A 65 -6.68 -2.49 8.72
CA HIS A 65 -8.11 -2.47 9.00
C HIS A 65 -8.45 -2.91 10.42
N GLN A 66 -7.46 -3.33 11.21
CA GLN A 66 -7.63 -3.67 12.61
C GLN A 66 -7.75 -2.40 13.47
N LYS A 67 -8.47 -2.52 14.58
CA LYS A 67 -8.75 -1.39 15.48
C LYS A 67 -7.45 -0.84 16.07
N GLU A 68 -6.54 -1.73 16.41
CA GLU A 68 -5.26 -1.49 17.05
C GLU A 68 -4.38 -0.59 16.18
N PHE A 69 -4.27 -0.89 14.88
CA PHE A 69 -3.54 -0.03 13.94
C PHE A 69 -4.18 1.37 13.84
N GLY A 70 -5.51 1.44 13.78
CA GLY A 70 -6.22 2.72 13.76
C GLY A 70 -6.01 3.57 15.02
N GLU A 71 -5.93 2.94 16.20
CA GLU A 71 -5.61 3.60 17.47
C GLU A 71 -4.15 4.05 17.54
N ALA A 72 -3.21 3.25 17.03
CA ALA A 72 -1.81 3.61 16.88
C ALA A 72 -1.64 4.84 15.96
N ALA A 73 -2.28 4.83 14.78
CA ALA A 73 -2.24 5.96 13.85
C ALA A 73 -2.82 7.24 14.44
N LYS A 74 -3.94 7.17 15.16
CA LYS A 74 -4.53 8.33 15.86
C LYS A 74 -3.60 8.85 16.96
N THR A 75 -3.02 7.96 17.76
CA THR A 75 -2.10 8.33 18.84
C THR A 75 -0.86 9.02 18.28
N TYR A 76 -0.26 8.44 17.23
CA TYR A 76 0.87 9.05 16.52
C TYR A 76 0.54 10.49 16.11
N MET A 77 -0.60 10.68 15.45
CA MET A 77 -1.02 11.99 14.96
C MET A 77 -1.31 12.98 16.09
N LEU A 78 -1.91 12.54 17.20
CA LEU A 78 -2.12 13.39 18.37
C LEU A 78 -0.79 13.88 18.97
N VAL A 79 0.19 12.99 19.14
CA VAL A 79 1.50 13.32 19.71
C VAL A 79 2.26 14.30 18.80
N GLU A 80 2.29 14.01 17.50
CA GLU A 80 3.00 14.81 16.50
C GLU A 80 2.47 16.25 16.41
N PHE A 81 1.15 16.42 16.48
CA PHE A 81 0.54 17.76 16.40
C PHE A 81 0.51 18.49 17.75
N ALA A 82 0.42 17.78 18.88
CA ALA A 82 0.53 18.39 20.20
C ALA A 82 1.91 19.01 20.46
N GLY A 83 2.96 18.45 19.86
CA GLY A 83 4.33 18.96 19.95
C GLY A 83 4.62 20.23 19.13
N GLY A 84 3.66 20.71 18.31
CA GLY A 84 3.78 21.94 17.52
C GLY A 84 4.70 21.88 16.29
N HIS A 85 5.43 20.78 16.10
CA HIS A 85 6.35 20.55 14.98
C HIS A 85 6.17 19.14 14.40
N PRO A 86 5.06 18.87 13.68
CA PRO A 86 4.80 17.53 13.15
C PRO A 86 5.84 17.14 12.10
N SER A 87 6.22 15.85 12.11
CA SER A 87 7.07 15.23 11.10
C SER A 87 6.45 15.28 9.70
N GLU A 88 7.28 15.02 8.69
CA GLU A 88 6.80 14.88 7.31
C GLU A 88 5.83 13.70 7.14
N LEU A 89 5.99 12.61 7.90
CA LEU A 89 5.01 11.51 7.89
C LEU A 89 3.66 11.98 8.42
N ALA A 90 3.63 12.68 9.55
CA ALA A 90 2.39 13.20 10.11
C ALA A 90 1.69 14.17 9.14
N LYS A 91 2.46 15.05 8.48
CA LYS A 91 1.94 15.93 7.43
C LYS A 91 1.41 15.15 6.22
N ARG A 92 2.06 14.06 5.81
CA ARG A 92 1.56 13.21 4.72
C ARG A 92 0.25 12.54 5.11
N ILE A 93 0.18 11.93 6.29
CA ILE A 93 -1.01 11.24 6.79
C ILE A 93 -2.22 12.18 6.86
N ILE A 94 -2.09 13.39 7.39
CA ILE A 94 -3.23 14.32 7.46
C ILE A 94 -3.70 14.80 6.07
N ASN A 95 -2.78 14.86 5.09
CA ASN A 95 -3.08 15.26 3.73
C ASN A 95 -3.57 14.10 2.85
N LEU A 96 -3.55 12.86 3.34
CA LEU A 96 -4.20 11.75 2.67
C LEU A 96 -5.71 12.05 2.60
N PRO A 97 -6.31 12.09 1.40
CA PRO A 97 -7.72 12.45 1.24
C PRO A 97 -8.63 11.60 2.14
N GLY A 98 -9.18 12.25 3.18
CA GLY A 98 -10.10 11.63 4.12
C GLY A 98 -9.47 10.66 5.14
N ALA A 99 -8.18 10.80 5.45
CA ALA A 99 -7.55 10.12 6.60
C ALA A 99 -8.19 10.50 7.96
N PHE A 100 -8.79 11.70 8.04
CA PHE A 100 -9.57 12.16 9.18
C PHE A 100 -10.92 12.67 8.71
N THR A 101 -11.94 11.82 8.72
CA THR A 101 -13.33 12.24 8.66
C THR A 101 -13.93 12.13 10.06
N TRP A 102 -14.67 13.15 10.50
CA TRP A 102 -15.27 13.24 11.84
C TRP A 102 -16.41 12.23 12.05
N ASP A 103 -16.77 11.52 10.99
CA ASP A 103 -18.02 10.79 10.76
C ASP A 103 -17.81 9.27 10.58
N GLY A 104 -16.58 8.76 10.80
CA GLY A 104 -16.35 7.33 11.02
C GLY A 104 -16.46 6.42 9.79
N TYR A 105 -16.49 6.98 8.58
CA TYR A 105 -16.46 6.20 7.34
C TYR A 105 -15.02 5.97 6.85
N PHE A 106 -14.50 4.77 7.09
CA PHE A 106 -13.22 4.30 6.54
C PHE A 106 -13.49 3.56 5.22
N GLY A 107 -13.02 4.08 4.09
CA GLY A 107 -12.74 3.25 2.89
C GLY A 107 -11.44 2.46 3.09
N ASP A 108 -10.75 2.05 2.01
CA ASP A 108 -9.39 1.42 2.00
C ASP A 108 -8.26 2.36 2.52
N ARG A 109 -8.58 3.33 3.37
CA ARG A 109 -7.70 4.42 3.80
C ARG A 109 -6.69 4.05 4.88
N PRO A 110 -6.99 3.13 5.82
CA PRO A 110 -5.95 2.66 6.73
C PRO A 110 -4.82 1.95 5.98
N ALA A 111 -5.13 1.24 4.87
CA ALA A 111 -4.12 0.61 4.02
C ALA A 111 -3.14 1.65 3.42
N GLU A 112 -3.64 2.81 3.01
CA GLU A 112 -2.81 3.93 2.54
C GLU A 112 -1.90 4.50 3.65
N ILE A 113 -2.37 4.58 4.90
CA ILE A 113 -1.54 5.02 6.04
C ILE A 113 -0.43 3.98 6.29
N TYR A 114 -0.76 2.69 6.26
CA TYR A 114 0.20 1.60 6.38
C TYR A 114 1.27 1.68 5.28
N ALA A 115 0.85 1.76 4.01
CA ALA A 115 1.76 1.91 2.88
C ALA A 115 2.64 3.18 2.97
N THR A 116 2.06 4.31 3.38
CA THR A 116 2.77 5.58 3.53
C THR A 116 3.79 5.55 4.66
N ALA A 117 3.48 4.91 5.80
CA ALA A 117 4.43 4.76 6.89
C ALA A 117 5.61 3.88 6.48
N PHE A 118 5.35 2.80 5.75
CA PHE A 118 6.41 1.95 5.19
C PHE A 118 7.29 2.70 4.18
N GLU A 119 6.68 3.40 3.24
CA GLU A 119 7.39 4.29 2.30
C GLU A 119 8.27 5.29 3.04
N TYR A 120 7.73 5.97 4.05
CA TYR A 120 8.44 6.99 4.81
C TYR A 120 9.67 6.44 5.53
N SER A 121 9.57 5.22 6.06
CA SER A 121 10.70 4.52 6.69
C SER A 121 11.80 4.09 5.70
N GLY A 122 11.58 4.24 4.39
CA GLY A 122 12.50 3.70 3.38
C GLY A 122 12.53 2.17 3.33
N GLY A 123 11.54 1.50 3.92
CA GLY A 123 11.52 0.06 4.14
C GLY A 123 12.44 -0.43 5.27
N HIS A 124 12.86 0.45 6.18
CA HIS A 124 13.78 0.12 7.27
C HIS A 124 13.09 0.22 8.64
N ARG A 125 13.24 -0.83 9.46
CA ARG A 125 12.60 -0.93 10.77
C ARG A 125 13.00 0.19 11.73
N ASP A 126 14.28 0.54 11.75
CA ASP A 126 14.85 1.55 12.63
C ASP A 126 14.43 2.99 12.28
N ALA A 127 14.00 3.23 11.03
CA ALA A 127 13.43 4.51 10.59
C ALA A 127 11.91 4.60 10.76
N MET A 128 11.23 3.48 11.04
CA MET A 128 9.79 3.45 11.29
C MET A 128 9.49 3.99 12.70
N PRO A 129 8.50 4.89 12.87
CA PRO A 129 8.03 5.28 14.21
C PRO A 129 7.69 4.06 15.06
N GLU A 130 8.16 4.03 16.30
CA GLU A 130 8.09 2.86 17.19
C GLU A 130 6.66 2.29 17.29
N ILE A 131 5.66 3.17 17.39
CA ILE A 131 4.24 2.81 17.48
C ILE A 131 3.71 2.03 16.28
N PHE A 132 4.38 2.10 15.12
CA PHE A 132 3.99 1.36 13.93
C PHE A 132 4.78 0.06 13.74
N GLN A 133 5.93 -0.11 14.40
CA GLN A 133 6.86 -1.21 14.08
C GLN A 133 6.25 -2.59 14.27
N GLU A 134 5.37 -2.79 15.25
CA GLU A 134 4.78 -4.09 15.54
C GLU A 134 3.78 -4.58 14.48
N PHE A 135 3.28 -3.69 13.62
CA PHE A 135 2.29 -4.02 12.60
C PHE A 135 2.90 -4.59 11.31
N TYR A 136 4.23 -4.64 11.20
CA TYR A 136 4.93 -5.11 10.00
C TYR A 136 5.63 -6.44 10.24
N ASP A 137 5.48 -7.36 9.30
CA ASP A 137 6.37 -8.51 9.14
C ASP A 137 7.69 -8.03 8.51
N TRP A 138 8.67 -7.74 9.36
CA TRP A 138 9.95 -7.16 8.94
C TRP A 138 10.82 -8.12 8.13
N ASP A 139 10.76 -9.42 8.41
CA ASP A 139 11.51 -10.43 7.65
C ASP A 139 10.97 -10.49 6.21
N ARG A 140 9.63 -10.42 6.08
CA ARG A 140 8.98 -10.35 4.78
C ARG A 140 9.25 -9.03 4.06
N ALA A 141 9.20 -7.92 4.79
CA ALA A 141 9.48 -6.60 4.25
C ALA A 141 10.90 -6.52 3.67
N GLU A 142 11.90 -6.97 4.41
CA GLU A 142 13.30 -7.00 3.98
C GLU A 142 13.45 -7.81 2.68
N THR A 143 12.86 -9.00 2.63
CA THR A 143 12.87 -9.86 1.43
C THR A 143 12.29 -9.15 0.20
N LEU A 144 11.17 -8.43 0.36
CA LEU A 144 10.52 -7.71 -0.73
C LEU A 144 11.33 -6.50 -1.19
N VAL A 145 11.92 -5.76 -0.26
CA VAL A 145 12.76 -4.58 -0.53
C VAL A 145 14.06 -4.99 -1.24
N GLN A 146 14.75 -6.03 -0.78
CA GLN A 146 15.95 -6.57 -1.44
C GLN A 146 15.63 -7.00 -2.87
N LYS A 147 14.53 -7.74 -3.06
CA LYS A 147 14.08 -8.16 -4.40
C LYS A 147 13.78 -6.96 -5.31
N MET A 148 13.16 -5.91 -4.78
CA MET A 148 12.88 -4.67 -5.52
C MET A 148 14.19 -3.98 -5.95
N ARG A 149 15.19 -3.92 -5.06
CA ARG A 149 16.51 -3.30 -5.32
C ARG A 149 17.42 -4.15 -6.21
N GLY A 150 17.06 -5.40 -6.50
CA GLY A 150 17.89 -6.33 -7.28
C GLY A 150 19.03 -6.92 -6.46
N GLU A 151 18.91 -6.90 -5.14
CA GLU A 151 19.84 -7.51 -4.19
C GLU A 151 19.55 -9.02 -4.09
N LYS A 152 20.59 -9.82 -3.83
CA LYS A 152 20.53 -11.28 -3.82
C LYS A 152 20.46 -11.84 -2.41
#